data_AF-A0A8B9Z2M6-F1
#
_entry.id   AF-A0A8B9Z2M6-F1
#
_cell.length_a   1.000
_cell.length_b   1.000
_cell.length_c   1.000
_cell.angle_alpha   90.00
_cell.angle_beta   90.00
_cell.angle_gamma   90.00
#
_symmetry.space_group_name_H-M   'P 1'
#
loop_
_entity.id
_entity.type
_entity.pdbx_description
1 polymer ?
#
loop_
_entity_poly.entity_id
_entity_poly.type
_entity_poly.pdbx_seq_one_letter_code
_entity_poly.pdbx_strand_id
1 'polypeptide(L)'
;MASSAASSVRPPRPKKEPQALIIPKNAAEEQKLKLERLMKNPDKAVPIPEKMSEWAPRPPPEFVRDVMGSSAGAGSGEFHVYRHLRRREYQRQDYMDAMAEKQKLDAEFQKRLERNKIAAEEQTAKRRKKRQKLKEKKLLAKKMKLEQKKQSEAGIWCWEDTQFTFWIEVFECRSSQPCCLYWETVRNLCVF
;
A
#
# COMPACT_ATOMS: atom_id res chain seq x y z
N MET A 1 33.96 -44.95 43.37
CA MET A 1 33.06 -44.35 44.38
C MET A 1 31.94 -43.65 43.64
N ALA A 2 30.78 -44.30 43.51
CA ALA A 2 29.62 -43.75 42.81
C ALA A 2 28.79 -42.90 43.79
N SER A 3 28.78 -41.58 43.60
CA SER A 3 27.97 -40.68 44.42
C SER A 3 26.49 -40.80 44.06
N SER A 4 25.69 -41.26 45.02
CA SER A 4 24.23 -41.35 44.93
C SER A 4 23.63 -39.95 44.85
N ALA A 5 23.00 -39.61 43.72
CA ALA A 5 22.30 -38.34 43.56
C ALA A 5 20.98 -38.37 44.35
N ALA A 6 20.85 -37.45 45.32
CA ALA A 6 19.63 -37.24 46.09
C ALA A 6 18.46 -36.85 45.17
N SER A 7 17.36 -37.59 45.26
CA SER A 7 16.11 -37.28 44.57
C SER A 7 15.48 -36.02 45.14
N SER A 8 15.50 -34.92 44.39
CA SER A 8 14.75 -33.70 44.71
C SER A 8 13.25 -33.98 44.58
N VAL A 9 12.55 -34.04 45.71
CA VAL A 9 11.09 -34.17 45.78
C VAL A 9 10.48 -32.90 45.21
N ARG A 10 9.91 -32.98 44.00
CA ARG A 10 9.16 -31.87 43.41
C ARG A 10 7.94 -31.56 44.30
N PRO A 11 7.68 -30.27 44.63
CA PRO A 11 6.54 -29.91 45.44
C PRO A 11 5.22 -30.36 44.79
N PRO A 12 4.21 -30.75 45.59
CA PRO A 12 2.94 -31.22 45.06
C PRO A 12 2.24 -30.11 44.27
N ARG A 13 1.89 -30.41 43.02
CA ARG A 13 1.15 -29.47 42.16
C ARG A 13 -0.21 -29.17 42.81
N PRO A 14 -0.64 -27.90 42.88
CA PRO A 14 -1.95 -27.55 43.41
C PRO A 14 -3.05 -28.30 42.62
N LYS A 15 -3.95 -28.97 43.34
CA LYS A 15 -5.04 -29.75 42.77
C LYS A 15 -5.97 -28.80 42.02
N LYS A 16 -6.11 -29.01 40.71
CA LYS A 16 -6.97 -28.22 39.85
C LYS A 16 -8.42 -28.58 40.18
N GLU A 17 -9.19 -27.62 40.66
CA GLU A 17 -10.62 -27.80 40.96
C GLU A 17 -11.37 -28.34 39.73
N PRO A 18 -12.27 -29.32 39.89
CA PRO A 18 -13.03 -29.89 38.78
C PRO A 18 -13.98 -28.83 38.22
N GLN A 19 -13.62 -28.26 37.06
CA GLN A 19 -14.50 -27.32 36.35
C GLN A 19 -15.63 -28.11 35.70
N ALA A 20 -16.88 -27.72 35.96
CA ALA A 20 -18.04 -28.28 35.30
C ALA A 20 -17.88 -28.17 33.77
N LEU A 21 -18.04 -29.28 33.06
CA LEU A 21 -17.96 -29.33 31.60
C LEU A 21 -19.24 -28.73 31.02
N ILE A 22 -19.26 -27.41 30.86
CA ILE A 22 -20.33 -26.70 30.16
C ILE A 22 -20.06 -26.86 28.67
N ILE A 23 -20.93 -27.61 27.98
CA ILE A 23 -20.90 -27.70 26.51
C ILE A 23 -21.47 -26.39 25.97
N PRO A 24 -20.67 -25.59 25.25
CA PRO A 24 -21.13 -24.32 24.70
C PRO A 24 -22.15 -24.59 23.59
N LYS A 25 -23.28 -23.88 23.61
CA LYS A 25 -24.32 -23.96 22.57
C LYS A 25 -24.13 -22.92 21.47
N ASN A 26 -23.43 -21.82 21.78
CA ASN A 26 -23.18 -20.68 20.90
C ASN A 26 -21.69 -20.28 20.87
N ALA A 27 -21.25 -19.68 19.77
CA ALA A 27 -19.87 -19.17 19.61
C ALA A 27 -19.50 -18.13 20.69
N ALA A 28 -20.46 -17.33 21.14
CA ALA A 28 -20.28 -16.37 22.24
C ALA A 28 -19.99 -17.06 23.59
N GLU A 29 -20.61 -18.21 23.85
CA GLU A 29 -20.40 -18.99 25.08
C GLU A 29 -19.00 -19.63 25.09
N GLU A 30 -18.49 -20.07 23.93
CA GLU A 30 -17.11 -20.55 23.82
C GLU A 30 -16.08 -19.47 24.16
N GLN A 31 -16.29 -18.26 23.64
CA GLN A 31 -15.42 -17.13 23.92
C GLN A 31 -15.50 -16.73 25.40
N LYS A 32 -16.70 -16.71 25.98
CA LYS A 32 -16.92 -16.47 27.41
C LYS A 32 -16.16 -17.48 28.27
N LEU A 33 -16.26 -18.78 27.99
CA LEU A 33 -15.54 -19.82 28.72
C LEU A 33 -14.01 -19.70 28.58
N LYS A 34 -13.52 -19.35 27.38
CA LYS A 34 -12.08 -19.09 27.15
C LYS A 34 -11.61 -17.86 27.92
N LEU A 35 -12.41 -16.81 27.94
CA LEU A 35 -12.14 -15.55 28.66
C LEU A 35 -12.14 -15.77 30.17
N GLU A 36 -13.14 -16.46 30.72
CA GLU A 36 -13.19 -16.84 32.14
C GLU A 36 -11.99 -17.70 32.53
N ARG A 37 -11.55 -18.62 31.66
CA ARG A 37 -10.32 -19.41 31.90
C ARG A 37 -9.07 -18.54 31.94
N LEU A 38 -9.02 -17.47 31.15
CA LEU A 38 -7.88 -16.55 31.08
C LEU A 38 -7.88 -15.59 32.28
N MET A 39 -9.04 -15.05 32.65
CA MET A 39 -9.20 -14.15 33.80
C MET A 39 -8.95 -14.83 35.16
N LYS A 40 -9.02 -16.16 35.24
CA LYS A 40 -8.62 -16.91 36.45
C LYS A 40 -7.15 -16.73 36.82
N ASN A 41 -6.28 -16.35 35.86
CA ASN A 41 -4.86 -16.09 36.12
C ASN A 41 -4.41 -14.85 35.33
N PRO A 42 -4.70 -13.63 35.82
CA PRO A 42 -4.39 -12.39 35.10
C PRO A 42 -2.88 -12.13 34.99
N ASP A 43 -2.07 -12.62 35.94
CA ASP A 43 -0.62 -12.41 35.96
C ASP A 43 0.15 -13.30 34.96
N LYS A 44 -0.51 -14.32 34.38
CA LYS A 44 0.13 -15.23 33.43
C LYS A 44 0.05 -14.65 32.02
N ALA A 45 1.21 -14.31 31.43
CA ALA A 45 1.29 -13.89 30.03
C ALA A 45 0.64 -14.93 29.09
N VAL A 46 -0.20 -14.45 28.18
CA VAL A 46 -0.90 -15.28 27.20
C VAL A 46 0.09 -15.74 26.13
N PRO A 47 0.29 -17.04 25.91
CA PRO A 47 1.12 -17.52 24.81
C PRO A 47 0.37 -17.28 23.50
N ILE A 48 0.71 -16.18 22.81
CA ILE A 48 0.30 -15.97 21.42
C ILE A 48 1.18 -16.88 20.57
N PRO A 49 0.62 -17.85 19.83
CA PRO A 49 1.42 -18.69 18.94
C PRO A 49 2.14 -17.80 17.93
N GLU A 50 3.47 -17.80 17.98
CA GLU A 50 4.28 -17.23 16.91
C GLU A 50 4.06 -18.03 15.61
N LYS A 51 4.47 -17.47 14.47
CA LYS A 51 4.34 -18.12 13.16
C LYS A 51 4.80 -19.58 13.27
N MET A 52 3.92 -20.51 12.90
CA MET A 52 4.27 -21.92 12.93
C MET A 52 5.44 -22.13 11.96
N SER A 53 6.53 -22.71 12.44
CA SER A 53 7.63 -23.11 11.56
C SER A 53 7.09 -24.13 10.57
N GLU A 54 7.37 -23.90 9.29
CA GLU A 54 7.16 -24.93 8.28
C GLU A 54 8.00 -26.17 8.67
N TRP A 55 7.45 -27.36 8.43
CA TRP A 55 8.17 -28.60 8.70
C TRP A 55 9.38 -28.65 7.78
N ALA A 56 10.58 -28.71 8.36
CA ALA A 56 11.83 -28.84 7.61
C ALA A 56 12.46 -30.21 7.86
N PRO A 57 13.04 -30.86 6.83
CA PRO A 57 13.79 -32.09 7.02
C PRO A 57 14.92 -31.84 8.01
N ARG A 58 15.11 -32.78 8.94
CA ARG A 58 16.17 -32.68 9.95
C ARG A 58 17.53 -32.73 9.24
N PRO A 59 18.48 -31.86 9.61
CA PRO A 59 19.82 -31.93 9.03
C PRO A 59 20.42 -33.30 9.33
N PRO A 60 21.15 -33.90 8.36
CA PRO A 60 21.81 -35.16 8.60
C PRO A 60 22.85 -35.01 9.73
N PRO A 61 23.00 -36.03 10.60
CA PRO A 61 24.04 -36.01 11.62
C PRO A 61 25.41 -35.98 10.94
N GLU A 62 26.33 -35.20 11.49
CA GLU A 62 27.61 -34.91 10.85
C GLU A 62 28.61 -36.07 11.01
N PHE A 63 28.67 -36.72 12.18
CA PHE A 63 29.39 -37.97 12.37
C PHE A 63 28.45 -39.15 12.68
N VAL A 64 28.56 -40.20 11.87
CA VAL A 64 27.99 -41.51 12.17
C VAL A 64 29.06 -42.33 12.88
N ARG A 65 28.84 -42.68 14.14
CA ARG A 65 29.83 -43.31 15.03
C ARG A 65 29.83 -44.85 14.97
N ASP A 66 28.74 -45.41 14.45
CA ASP A 66 28.40 -46.82 14.43
C ASP A 66 28.65 -47.48 13.05
N VAL A 67 29.50 -46.87 12.22
CA VAL A 67 29.87 -47.43 10.93
C VAL A 67 30.74 -48.68 11.13
N MET A 68 30.20 -49.84 10.75
CA MET A 68 30.94 -51.10 10.70
C MET A 68 31.83 -51.16 9.42
N GLY A 69 32.91 -51.94 9.45
CA GLY A 69 33.89 -51.99 8.36
C GLY A 69 33.30 -52.35 6.98
N SER A 70 33.89 -51.80 5.91
CA SER A 70 33.33 -51.87 4.55
C SER A 70 33.22 -53.29 3.96
N SER A 71 34.00 -54.26 4.49
CA SER A 71 33.95 -55.67 4.09
C SER A 71 33.13 -56.54 5.05
N ALA A 72 32.53 -55.96 6.09
CA ALA A 72 31.69 -56.71 7.02
C ALA A 72 30.37 -57.13 6.35
N GLY A 73 29.87 -58.31 6.71
CA GLY A 73 28.60 -58.83 6.18
C GLY A 73 27.38 -58.07 6.68
N ALA A 74 26.22 -58.34 6.08
CA ALA A 74 24.95 -57.73 6.48
C ALA A 74 24.54 -58.18 7.90
N GLY A 75 24.54 -57.24 8.85
CA GLY A 75 24.06 -57.47 10.20
C GLY A 75 22.53 -57.47 10.29
N SER A 76 21.97 -58.02 11.38
CA SER A 76 20.52 -58.06 11.61
C SER A 76 19.87 -56.67 11.73
N GLY A 77 20.63 -55.66 12.14
CA GLY A 77 20.17 -54.27 12.28
C GLY A 77 20.20 -53.45 10.98
N GLU A 78 20.93 -53.90 9.96
CA GLU A 78 21.18 -53.12 8.74
C GLU A 78 19.88 -52.83 7.97
N PHE A 79 18.94 -53.78 7.98
CA PHE A 79 17.62 -53.59 7.38
C PHE A 79 16.85 -52.40 7.99
N HIS A 80 16.91 -52.24 9.31
CA HIS A 80 16.23 -51.12 9.98
C HIS A 80 16.95 -49.80 9.76
N VAL A 81 18.28 -49.80 9.68
CA VAL A 81 19.06 -48.63 9.29
C VAL A 81 18.63 -48.14 7.90
N TYR A 82 18.60 -49.02 6.90
CA TYR A 82 18.11 -48.69 5.54
C TYR A 82 16.65 -48.19 5.55
N ARG A 83 15.75 -48.84 6.30
CA ARG A 83 14.35 -48.42 6.41
C ARG A 83 14.22 -46.99 6.93
N HIS A 84 14.98 -46.62 7.96
CA HIS A 84 14.97 -45.26 8.51
C HIS A 84 15.62 -44.25 7.57
N LEU A 85 16.73 -44.61 6.93
CA LEU A 85 17.42 -43.77 5.95
C LEU A 85 16.53 -43.48 4.73
N ARG A 86 15.89 -44.50 4.15
CA ARG A 86 15.00 -44.37 3.00
C ARG A 86 13.81 -43.47 3.30
N ARG A 87 13.18 -43.63 4.46
CA ARG A 87 12.08 -42.75 4.89
C ARG A 87 12.52 -41.30 5.04
N ARG A 88 13.69 -41.08 5.67
CA ARG A 88 14.26 -39.73 5.83
C ARG A 88 14.54 -39.09 4.47
N GLU A 89 15.07 -39.87 3.54
CA GLU A 89 15.41 -39.38 2.20
C GLU A 89 14.18 -39.07 1.36
N TYR A 90 13.15 -39.92 1.38
CA TYR A 90 11.88 -39.62 0.70
C TYR A 90 11.22 -38.37 1.27
N GLN A 91 11.15 -38.24 2.60
CA GLN A 91 10.63 -37.02 3.22
C GLN A 91 11.43 -35.77 2.83
N ARG A 92 12.75 -35.89 2.68
CA ARG A 92 13.61 -34.80 2.21
C ARG A 92 13.31 -34.46 0.75
N GLN A 93 13.20 -35.45 -0.12
CA GLN A 93 12.93 -35.28 -1.54
C GLN A 93 11.54 -34.66 -1.77
N ASP A 94 10.50 -35.22 -1.15
CA ASP A 94 9.13 -34.71 -1.22
C ASP A 94 9.04 -33.25 -0.75
N TYR A 95 9.78 -32.88 0.31
CA TYR A 95 9.85 -31.50 0.78
C TYR A 95 10.52 -30.57 -0.24
N MET A 96 11.63 -30.99 -0.85
CA MET A 96 12.31 -30.19 -1.88
C MET A 96 11.41 -29.97 -3.09
N ASP A 97 10.71 -31.01 -3.53
CA ASP A 97 9.81 -30.96 -4.68
C ASP A 97 8.60 -30.07 -4.37
N ALA A 98 7.94 -30.26 -3.23
CA ALA A 98 6.81 -29.44 -2.79
C ALA A 98 7.18 -27.95 -2.62
N MET A 99 8.36 -27.65 -2.06
CA MET A 99 8.84 -26.27 -1.93
C MET A 99 9.16 -25.64 -3.28
N ALA A 100 9.76 -26.40 -4.21
CA ALA A 100 10.03 -25.92 -5.55
C ALA A 100 8.73 -25.62 -6.32
N GLU A 101 7.71 -26.49 -6.20
CA GLU A 101 6.39 -26.27 -6.80
C GLU A 101 5.69 -25.04 -6.21
N LYS A 102 5.64 -24.91 -4.88
CA LYS A 102 5.07 -23.74 -4.19
C LYS A 102 5.73 -22.44 -4.66
N GLN A 103 7.07 -22.40 -4.70
CA GLN A 103 7.80 -21.22 -5.15
C GLN A 103 7.52 -20.87 -6.62
N LYS A 104 7.40 -21.86 -7.51
CA LYS A 104 7.04 -21.62 -8.92
C LYS A 104 5.65 -21.00 -9.03
N LEU A 105 4.66 -21.57 -8.34
CA LEU A 105 3.28 -21.08 -8.35
C LEU A 105 3.17 -19.67 -7.76
N ASP A 106 3.86 -19.39 -6.65
CA ASP A 106 3.89 -18.08 -6.02
C ASP A 106 4.53 -17.04 -6.95
N ALA A 107 5.64 -17.37 -7.62
CA ALA A 107 6.30 -16.49 -8.58
C ALA A 107 5.43 -16.21 -9.81
N GLU A 108 4.72 -17.22 -10.33
CA GLU A 108 3.77 -17.05 -11.43
C GLU A 108 2.57 -16.18 -11.01
N PHE A 109 2.06 -16.37 -9.81
CA PHE A 109 0.97 -15.58 -9.25
C PHE A 109 1.37 -14.11 -9.09
N GLN A 110 2.54 -13.83 -8.51
CA GLN A 110 3.07 -12.48 -8.38
C GLN A 110 3.25 -11.80 -9.74
N LYS A 111 3.87 -12.49 -10.71
CA LYS A 111 4.01 -11.98 -12.09
C LYS A 111 2.65 -11.68 -12.72
N ARG A 112 1.63 -12.50 -12.48
CA ARG A 112 0.27 -12.27 -12.99
C ARG A 112 -0.36 -11.02 -12.35
N LEU A 113 -0.21 -10.83 -11.04
CA LEU A 113 -0.69 -9.64 -10.34
C LEU A 113 -0.01 -8.37 -10.85
N GLU A 114 1.30 -8.39 -11.03
CA GLU A 114 2.07 -7.25 -11.55
C GLU A 114 1.62 -6.88 -12.96
N ARG A 115 1.49 -7.87 -13.86
CA ARG A 115 0.98 -7.63 -15.22
C ARG A 115 -0.41 -7.00 -15.22
N ASN A 116 -1.30 -7.46 -14.34
CA ASN A 116 -2.64 -6.89 -14.22
C ASN A 116 -2.61 -5.45 -13.70
N LYS A 117 -1.75 -5.14 -12.72
CA LYS A 117 -1.55 -3.78 -12.21
C LYS A 117 -1.03 -2.85 -13.30
N ILE A 118 0.02 -3.26 -14.02
CA ILE A 118 0.60 -2.49 -15.13
C ILE A 118 -0.44 -2.26 -16.23
N ALA A 119 -1.18 -3.29 -16.64
CA ALA A 119 -2.23 -3.14 -17.64
C ALA A 119 -3.33 -2.16 -17.19
N ALA A 120 -3.75 -2.20 -15.92
CA ALA A 120 -4.72 -1.25 -15.38
C ALA A 120 -4.14 0.19 -15.34
N GLU A 121 -2.87 0.36 -14.96
CA GLU A 121 -2.17 1.64 -14.94
C GLU A 121 -2.00 2.23 -16.34
N GLU A 122 -1.64 1.43 -17.34
CA GLU A 122 -1.53 1.87 -18.73
C GLU A 122 -2.88 2.36 -19.28
N GLN A 123 -3.96 1.62 -19.02
CA GLN A 123 -5.30 2.02 -19.46
C GLN A 123 -5.77 3.29 -18.74
N THR A 124 -5.54 3.39 -17.44
CA THR A 124 -5.90 4.58 -16.67
C THR A 124 -5.06 5.79 -17.06
N ALA A 125 -3.76 5.63 -17.32
CA ALA A 125 -2.85 6.67 -17.82
C ALA A 125 -3.27 7.16 -19.22
N LYS A 126 -3.61 6.25 -20.14
CA LYS A 126 -4.14 6.60 -21.47
C LYS A 126 -5.42 7.43 -21.35
N ARG A 127 -6.37 7.01 -20.50
CA ARG A 127 -7.61 7.76 -20.23
C ARG A 127 -7.33 9.09 -19.52
N ARG A 128 -6.37 9.16 -18.60
CA ARG A 128 -5.94 10.38 -17.91
C ARG A 128 -5.34 11.40 -18.87
N LYS A 129 -4.41 10.98 -19.75
CA LYS A 129 -3.82 11.81 -20.81
C LYS A 129 -4.88 12.38 -21.74
N LYS A 130 -5.87 11.56 -22.17
CA LYS A 130 -7.01 12.05 -22.99
C LYS A 130 -7.82 13.13 -22.26
N ARG A 131 -8.11 12.94 -20.97
CA ARG A 131 -8.84 13.92 -20.15
C ARG A 131 -8.04 15.20 -19.93
N GLN A 132 -6.73 15.13 -19.71
CA GLN A 132 -5.85 16.31 -19.57
C GLN A 132 -5.84 17.15 -20.85
N LYS A 133 -5.62 16.53 -22.01
CA LYS A 133 -5.69 17.21 -23.32
C LYS A 133 -7.05 17.90 -23.54
N LEU A 134 -8.15 17.25 -23.14
CA LEU A 134 -9.48 17.86 -23.24
C LEU A 134 -9.64 19.06 -22.28
N LYS A 135 -9.12 18.96 -21.05
CA LYS A 135 -9.12 20.06 -20.07
C LYS A 135 -8.30 21.24 -20.57
N GLU A 136 -7.09 21.01 -21.09
CA GLU A 136 -6.23 22.04 -21.67
C GLU A 136 -6.90 22.76 -22.83
N LYS A 137 -7.51 22.02 -23.78
CA LYS A 137 -8.29 22.61 -24.88
C LYS A 137 -9.46 23.47 -24.37
N LYS A 138 -10.19 23.01 -23.35
CA LYS A 138 -11.29 23.78 -22.74
C LYS A 138 -10.78 25.05 -22.04
N LEU A 139 -9.64 24.98 -21.35
CA LEU A 139 -9.03 26.14 -20.71
C LEU A 139 -8.54 27.16 -21.74
N LEU A 140 -7.88 26.71 -22.82
CA LEU A 140 -7.47 27.57 -23.93
C LEU A 140 -8.67 28.24 -24.60
N ALA A 141 -9.74 27.50 -24.90
CA ALA A 141 -10.96 28.07 -25.48
C ALA A 141 -11.62 29.11 -24.55
N LYS A 142 -11.62 28.88 -23.24
CA LYS A 142 -12.10 29.87 -22.26
C LYS A 142 -11.22 31.13 -22.22
N LYS A 143 -9.89 30.98 -22.26
CA LYS A 143 -8.95 32.11 -22.33
C LYS A 143 -9.17 32.93 -23.61
N MET A 144 -9.28 32.28 -24.77
CA MET A 144 -9.57 32.97 -26.04
C MET A 144 -10.91 33.72 -26.01
N LYS A 145 -11.97 33.12 -25.43
CA LYS A 145 -13.26 33.82 -25.25
C LYS A 145 -13.17 35.00 -24.28
N LEU A 146 -12.40 34.88 -23.20
CA LEU A 146 -12.15 35.99 -22.26
C LEU A 146 -11.37 37.12 -22.92
N GLU A 147 -10.34 36.82 -23.72
CA GLU A 147 -9.59 37.82 -24.49
C GLU A 147 -10.46 38.48 -25.56
N GLN A 148 -11.30 37.73 -26.28
CA GLN A 148 -12.28 38.30 -27.20
C GLN A 148 -13.29 39.21 -26.48
N LYS A 149 -13.76 38.83 -25.28
CA LYS A 149 -14.66 39.67 -24.49
C LYS A 149 -13.96 40.95 -24.01
N LYS A 150 -12.69 40.85 -23.58
CA LYS A 150 -11.87 42.02 -23.23
C LYS A 150 -11.62 42.94 -24.43
N GLN A 151 -11.37 42.39 -25.62
CA GLN A 151 -11.21 43.18 -26.84
C GLN A 151 -12.53 43.83 -27.28
N SER A 152 -13.68 43.16 -27.12
CA SER A 152 -14.98 43.79 -27.38
C SER A 152 -15.32 44.85 -26.35
N GLU A 153 -15.01 44.64 -25.06
CA GLU A 153 -15.18 45.66 -24.03
C GLU A 153 -14.22 46.84 -24.28
N ALA A 154 -12.93 46.62 -24.51
CA ALA A 154 -11.98 47.68 -24.84
C ALA A 154 -12.32 48.42 -26.16
N GLY A 155 -12.88 47.71 -27.14
CA GLY A 155 -13.42 48.31 -28.36
C GLY A 155 -14.62 49.21 -28.07
N ILE A 156 -15.54 48.78 -27.21
CA ILE A 156 -16.69 49.59 -26.77
C ILE A 156 -16.23 50.87 -26.05
N TRP A 157 -15.25 50.79 -25.16
CA TRP A 157 -14.70 51.96 -24.47
C TRP A 157 -13.95 52.93 -25.43
N CYS A 158 -13.27 52.43 -26.46
CA CYS A 158 -12.59 53.27 -27.44
C CYS A 158 -13.56 53.98 -28.42
N TRP A 159 -14.73 53.41 -28.67
CA TRP A 159 -15.80 54.03 -29.47
C TRP A 159 -16.56 55.13 -28.70
N GLU A 160 -16.72 54.99 -27.39
CA GLU A 160 -17.30 56.05 -26.55
C GLU A 160 -16.34 57.25 -26.40
N ASP A 161 -15.02 57.02 -26.27
CA ASP A 161 -14.03 58.11 -26.22
C ASP A 161 -13.85 58.82 -27.57
N THR A 162 -14.01 58.13 -28.70
CA THR A 162 -13.95 58.77 -30.04
C THR A 162 -15.24 59.48 -30.43
N GLN A 163 -16.41 59.06 -29.93
CA GLN A 163 -17.63 59.86 -30.05
C GLN A 163 -17.55 61.16 -29.24
N PHE A 164 -16.90 61.15 -28.07
CA PHE A 164 -16.73 62.36 -27.27
C PHE A 164 -15.75 63.36 -27.91
N THR A 165 -14.71 62.89 -28.61
CA THR A 165 -13.77 63.77 -29.34
C THR A 165 -14.27 64.23 -30.71
N PHE A 166 -14.97 63.38 -31.48
CA PHE A 166 -15.58 63.78 -32.76
C PHE A 166 -16.75 64.75 -32.57
N TRP A 167 -17.48 64.68 -31.45
CA TRP A 167 -18.50 65.67 -31.11
C TRP A 167 -17.89 67.02 -30.72
N ILE A 168 -16.69 67.06 -30.14
CA ILE A 168 -15.92 68.30 -29.90
C ILE A 168 -15.45 68.91 -31.23
N GLU A 169 -14.87 68.12 -32.15
CA GLU A 169 -14.40 68.64 -33.46
C GLU A 169 -15.55 69.08 -34.40
N VAL A 170 -16.70 68.40 -34.38
CA VAL A 170 -17.87 68.80 -35.20
C VAL A 170 -18.60 70.01 -34.61
N PHE A 171 -18.51 70.24 -33.30
CA PHE A 171 -19.01 71.48 -32.69
C PHE A 171 -18.08 72.69 -32.95
N GLU A 172 -16.79 72.45 -33.21
CA GLU A 172 -15.81 73.52 -33.46
C GLU A 172 -15.65 73.91 -34.94
N CYS A 173 -16.17 73.10 -35.89
CA CYS A 173 -16.19 73.42 -37.33
C CYS A 173 -17.49 74.13 -37.80
N ARG A 174 -18.36 74.56 -36.87
CA ARG A 174 -19.54 75.40 -37.15
C ARG A 174 -19.48 76.80 -36.53
N SER A 175 -18.30 77.24 -36.10
CA SER A 175 -18.07 78.62 -35.63
C SER A 175 -16.69 79.15 -36.02
N SER A 176 -16.51 79.51 -37.28
CA SER A 176 -15.42 80.36 -37.76
C SER A 176 -15.83 80.90 -39.13
N GLN A 177 -16.02 82.19 -39.40
CA GLN A 177 -15.62 83.46 -38.75
C GLN A 177 -16.55 84.61 -39.28
N PRO A 178 -16.48 85.90 -38.85
CA PRO A 178 -15.37 86.55 -38.13
C PRO A 178 -15.74 87.56 -37.01
N CYS A 179 -14.65 88.06 -36.40
CA CYS A 179 -14.46 89.37 -35.79
C CYS A 179 -14.56 89.51 -34.25
N CYS A 180 -13.36 89.74 -33.71
CA CYS A 180 -13.00 90.85 -32.83
C CYS A 180 -13.01 90.64 -31.30
N LEU A 181 -11.76 90.71 -30.79
CA LEU A 181 -11.33 91.44 -29.59
C LEU A 181 -11.37 90.73 -28.22
N TYR A 182 -10.15 90.40 -27.77
CA TYR A 182 -9.52 90.95 -26.56
C TYR A 182 -9.62 90.14 -25.24
N TRP A 183 -8.53 90.24 -24.46
CA TRP A 183 -8.17 89.70 -23.12
C TRP A 183 -7.57 88.29 -23.04
N GLU A 184 -6.24 88.12 -22.86
CA GLU A 184 -5.38 88.26 -21.65
C GLU A 184 -5.59 87.22 -20.54
N THR A 185 -4.51 86.43 -20.30
CA THR A 185 -4.06 85.84 -19.00
C THR A 185 -4.98 84.75 -18.40
N VAL A 186 -4.56 83.57 -17.91
CA VAL A 186 -3.52 83.23 -16.93
C VAL A 186 -3.22 81.71 -16.97
N ARG A 187 -1.97 81.35 -16.65
CA ARG A 187 -1.47 80.04 -16.18
C ARG A 187 -2.36 79.35 -15.11
N ASN A 188 -2.47 78.02 -15.14
CA ASN A 188 -1.95 77.08 -14.11
C ASN A 188 -2.70 75.72 -14.05
N LEU A 189 -1.88 74.65 -13.97
CA LEU A 189 -1.95 73.43 -13.14
C LEU A 189 -3.30 72.90 -12.58
N CYS A 190 -3.54 71.59 -12.79
CA CYS A 190 -3.76 70.51 -11.79
C CYS A 190 -4.40 69.29 -12.52
N VAL A 191 -3.77 68.12 -12.60
CA VAL A 191 -3.77 67.03 -11.60
C VAL A 191 -5.18 66.65 -11.12
N PHE A 192 -5.75 65.60 -11.73
CA PHE A 192 -6.24 64.39 -11.04
C PHE A 192 -6.45 63.25 -12.04
#